data_AF-A0A7S2P630-F1
#
_entry.id   AF-A0A7S2P630-F1
#
_cell.length_a   1.000
_cell.length_b   1.000
_cell.length_c   1.000
_cell.angle_alpha   90.00
_cell.angle_beta   90.00
_cell.angle_gamma   90.00
#
_symmetry.space_group_name_H-M   'P 1'
#
loop_
_entity.id
_entity.type
_entity.pdbx_description
1 polymer ?
#
loop_
_entity_poly.entity_id
_entity_poly.type
_entity_poly.pdbx_seq_one_letter_code
_entity_poly.pdbx_strand_id
1 'polypeptide(L)'
;MGEKKYKFGLAHDAMREPFDYYAWGCDFFRPAMNMKQSVFLGEDNLKKAMEQLEAGENVVFLANHQSEADPQVVSIAFEEMGFAQLGADLRYVAGHKVTTDALAIPFSMGRNLLCIHSKKHINADPETKGEKSKQNMMTMSSMLDKLKVGGTALWVAPSGGRDRRDVETKEVPLAKFDQKTVDMFRLMGSKSKKPTHFYPMAMVSYELCPPPDTIEAGVGEQRNVRYVPIGVSVGKEVENTGGKESRHLFTDHAMEAVEEDYQTLLKSIEEKAGEQ
;
A
#
# COMPACT_ATOMS: atom_id res chain seq x y z
N MET A 1 -27.64 9.03 7.17
CA MET A 1 -26.37 8.33 7.47
C MET A 1 -26.49 7.73 8.87
N GLY A 2 -26.21 6.44 9.04
CA GLY A 2 -26.53 5.70 10.27
C GLY A 2 -25.73 6.12 11.51
N GLU A 3 -26.34 6.01 12.68
CA GLU A 3 -25.86 6.54 13.98
C GLU A 3 -24.60 5.85 14.56
N LYS A 4 -24.07 4.79 13.92
CA LYS A 4 -22.92 4.01 14.44
C LYS A 4 -21.88 3.72 13.36
N LYS A 5 -21.05 4.72 13.04
CA LYS A 5 -19.88 4.57 12.17
C LYS A 5 -18.71 3.97 12.97
N TYR A 6 -18.04 2.96 12.42
CA TYR A 6 -16.83 2.40 13.00
C TYR A 6 -15.74 3.49 13.12
N LYS A 7 -15.01 3.50 14.23
CA LYS A 7 -13.94 4.47 14.50
C LYS A 7 -12.61 3.72 14.59
N PHE A 8 -11.70 4.04 13.68
CA PHE A 8 -10.36 3.48 13.68
C PHE A 8 -9.51 4.11 14.79
N GLY A 9 -8.72 3.28 15.46
CA GLY A 9 -7.68 3.72 16.39
C GLY A 9 -6.41 4.17 15.67
N LEU A 10 -5.29 4.24 16.41
CA LEU A 10 -3.97 4.51 15.82
C LEU A 10 -3.49 3.35 14.95
N ALA A 11 -3.71 2.13 15.45
CA ALA A 11 -3.52 0.89 14.74
C ALA A 11 -4.84 0.12 14.78
N HIS A 12 -5.09 -0.65 13.73
CA HIS A 12 -6.28 -1.49 13.59
C HIS A 12 -5.84 -2.86 13.11
N ASP A 13 -6.37 -3.90 13.73
CA ASP A 13 -6.19 -5.28 13.29
C ASP A 13 -7.45 -5.72 12.53
N ALA A 14 -7.26 -6.46 11.44
CA ALA A 14 -8.36 -6.87 10.57
C ALA A 14 -9.46 -7.61 11.37
N MET A 15 -10.71 -7.20 11.18
CA MET A 15 -11.86 -7.85 11.81
C MET A 15 -12.25 -9.10 11.02
N ARG A 16 -12.10 -10.26 11.67
CA ARG A 16 -12.43 -11.57 11.10
C ARG A 16 -13.73 -12.18 11.66
N GLU A 17 -14.18 -11.71 12.82
CA GLU A 17 -15.36 -12.22 13.53
C GLU A 17 -16.21 -11.06 14.10
N PRO A 18 -17.55 -11.21 14.22
CA PRO A 18 -18.37 -12.34 13.75
C PRO A 18 -18.60 -12.34 12.23
N PHE A 19 -18.06 -11.35 11.54
CA PHE A 19 -18.11 -11.21 10.09
C PHE A 19 -16.69 -10.99 9.58
N ASP A 20 -16.28 -11.79 8.59
CA ASP A 20 -14.95 -11.69 8.00
C ASP A 20 -14.89 -10.57 6.96
N TYR A 21 -14.54 -9.36 7.42
CA TYR A 21 -14.40 -8.19 6.54
C TYR A 21 -13.21 -8.32 5.57
N TYR A 22 -12.20 -9.13 5.91
CA TYR A 22 -11.06 -9.38 5.02
C TYR A 22 -11.49 -10.21 3.82
N ALA A 23 -12.12 -11.37 4.08
CA ALA A 23 -12.59 -12.28 3.05
C ALA A 23 -13.64 -11.58 2.18
N TRP A 24 -14.65 -10.97 2.80
CA TRP A 24 -15.68 -10.20 2.09
C TRP A 24 -15.08 -9.12 1.19
N GLY A 25 -14.07 -8.38 1.67
CA GLY A 25 -13.42 -7.34 0.88
C GLY A 25 -12.69 -7.89 -0.35
N CYS A 26 -12.02 -9.04 -0.21
CA CYS A 26 -11.38 -9.71 -1.34
C CYS A 26 -12.42 -10.24 -2.33
N ASP A 27 -13.45 -10.94 -1.83
CA ASP A 27 -14.53 -11.53 -2.64
C ASP A 27 -15.36 -10.48 -3.37
N PHE A 28 -15.45 -9.26 -2.83
CA PHE A 28 -16.11 -8.15 -3.51
C PHE A 28 -15.37 -7.70 -4.77
N PHE A 29 -14.03 -7.56 -4.71
CA PHE A 29 -13.25 -7.04 -5.83
C PHE A 29 -12.77 -8.14 -6.80
N ARG A 30 -12.59 -9.38 -6.34
CA ARG A 30 -12.09 -10.49 -7.18
C ARG A 30 -12.87 -10.67 -8.49
N PRO A 31 -14.23 -10.59 -8.53
CA PRO A 31 -14.98 -10.71 -9.78
C PRO A 31 -14.72 -9.59 -10.79
N ALA A 32 -14.21 -8.44 -10.35
CA ALA A 32 -13.83 -7.32 -11.21
C ALA A 32 -12.38 -7.42 -11.71
N MET A 33 -11.60 -8.39 -11.24
CA MET A 33 -10.24 -8.62 -11.69
C MET A 33 -10.25 -9.68 -12.80
N ASN A 34 -9.78 -9.31 -13.99
CA ASN A 34 -9.61 -10.27 -15.08
C ASN A 34 -8.38 -11.14 -14.80
N MET A 35 -8.57 -12.18 -13.97
CA MET A 35 -7.48 -13.04 -13.50
C MET A 35 -6.74 -13.73 -14.66
N LYS A 36 -7.42 -14.01 -15.78
CA LYS A 36 -6.80 -14.63 -16.97
C LYS A 36 -5.73 -13.74 -17.60
N GLN A 37 -5.97 -12.42 -17.62
CA GLN A 37 -5.05 -11.44 -18.18
C GLN A 37 -4.20 -10.74 -17.11
N SER A 38 -4.41 -11.04 -15.83
CA SER A 38 -3.63 -10.46 -14.74
C SER A 38 -2.22 -11.06 -14.67
N VAL A 39 -1.29 -10.28 -14.14
CA VAL A 39 0.14 -10.63 -14.10
C VAL A 39 0.67 -10.44 -12.68
N PHE A 40 1.26 -11.50 -12.13
CA PHE A 40 1.87 -11.50 -10.80
C PHE A 40 3.32 -11.94 -10.94
N LEU A 41 4.26 -11.12 -10.46
CA LEU A 41 5.70 -11.32 -10.60
C LEU A 41 6.39 -11.16 -9.24
N GLY A 42 7.57 -11.77 -9.11
CA GLY A 42 8.39 -11.63 -7.90
C GLY A 42 8.16 -12.70 -6.83
N GLU A 43 7.66 -13.88 -7.20
CA GLU A 43 7.44 -15.02 -6.28
C GLU A 43 8.69 -15.35 -5.44
N ASP A 44 9.88 -15.39 -6.07
CA ASP A 44 11.14 -15.65 -5.37
C ASP A 44 11.46 -14.56 -4.33
N ASN A 45 11.15 -13.29 -4.63
CA ASN A 45 11.36 -12.19 -3.70
C ASN A 45 10.36 -12.24 -2.55
N LEU A 46 9.11 -12.62 -2.80
CA LEU A 46 8.11 -12.86 -1.75
C LEU A 46 8.49 -14.03 -0.85
N LYS A 47 9.01 -15.12 -1.44
CA LYS A 47 9.52 -16.25 -0.67
C LYS A 47 10.64 -15.80 0.27
N LYS A 48 11.61 -15.03 -0.25
CA LYS A 48 12.70 -14.47 0.57
C LYS A 48 12.16 -13.55 1.67
N ALA A 49 11.19 -12.69 1.37
CA ALA A 49 10.55 -11.83 2.34
C ALA A 49 9.84 -12.63 3.45
N MET A 50 9.17 -13.74 3.12
CA MET A 50 8.60 -14.64 4.13
C MET A 50 9.66 -15.30 5.00
N GLU A 51 10.73 -15.83 4.41
CA GLU A 51 11.84 -16.43 5.18
C GLU A 51 12.45 -15.43 6.18
N GLN A 52 12.59 -14.15 5.78
CA GLN A 52 13.03 -13.06 6.66
C GLN A 52 12.02 -12.80 7.80
N LEU A 53 10.72 -12.76 7.49
CA LEU A 53 9.68 -12.58 8.51
C LEU A 53 9.64 -13.75 9.51
N GLU A 54 9.77 -14.98 9.03
CA GLU A 54 9.84 -16.20 9.87
C GLU A 54 11.07 -16.22 10.76
N ALA A 55 12.19 -15.63 10.30
CA ALA A 55 13.39 -15.42 11.11
C ALA A 55 13.23 -14.31 12.19
N GLY A 56 12.05 -13.67 12.27
CA GLY A 56 11.77 -12.59 13.21
C GLY A 56 12.33 -11.24 12.78
N GLU A 57 12.68 -11.10 11.50
CA GLU A 57 13.07 -9.84 10.86
C GLU A 57 11.82 -9.09 10.38
N ASN A 58 11.97 -7.84 9.93
CA ASN A 58 10.85 -7.04 9.43
C ASN A 58 10.97 -6.83 7.92
N VAL A 59 9.83 -6.68 7.25
CA VAL A 59 9.77 -6.39 5.80
C VAL A 59 8.92 -5.14 5.58
N VAL A 60 9.41 -4.26 4.71
CA VAL A 60 8.70 -3.06 4.25
C VAL A 60 8.62 -3.07 2.74
N PHE A 61 7.41 -3.15 2.21
CA PHE A 61 7.12 -2.97 0.79
C PHE A 61 6.94 -1.49 0.47
N LEU A 62 7.82 -0.94 -0.37
CA LEU A 62 7.77 0.42 -0.88
C LEU A 62 7.03 0.41 -2.21
N ALA A 63 5.75 0.79 -2.19
CA ALA A 63 4.86 0.62 -3.34
C ALA A 63 4.43 1.94 -3.97
N ASN A 64 4.08 1.91 -5.26
CA ASN A 64 3.14 2.90 -5.78
C ASN A 64 1.72 2.60 -5.26
N HIS A 65 0.77 3.50 -5.50
CA HIS A 65 -0.59 3.40 -5.01
C HIS A 65 -1.52 3.94 -6.07
N GLN A 66 -2.54 3.22 -6.49
CA GLN A 66 -3.40 3.63 -7.60
C GLN A 66 -4.86 3.78 -7.18
N SER A 67 -5.34 2.97 -6.24
CA SER A 67 -6.75 2.96 -5.84
C SER A 67 -6.94 2.67 -4.36
N GLU A 68 -8.13 2.98 -3.85
CA GLU A 68 -8.50 2.57 -2.48
C GLU A 68 -8.67 1.03 -2.33
N ALA A 69 -8.69 0.29 -3.45
CA ALA A 69 -8.81 -1.16 -3.52
C ALA A 69 -7.46 -1.89 -3.53
N ASP A 70 -6.35 -1.15 -3.48
CA ASP A 70 -5.00 -1.72 -3.53
C ASP A 70 -4.73 -2.78 -2.46
N PRO A 71 -5.21 -2.66 -1.20
CA PRO A 71 -5.07 -3.74 -0.22
C PRO A 71 -5.71 -5.06 -0.65
N GLN A 72 -6.85 -5.01 -1.36
CA GLN A 72 -7.52 -6.18 -1.90
C GLN A 72 -6.74 -6.76 -3.08
N VAL A 73 -6.25 -5.90 -3.98
CA VAL A 73 -5.37 -6.29 -5.11
C VAL A 73 -4.13 -7.03 -4.60
N VAL A 74 -3.44 -6.48 -3.61
CA VAL A 74 -2.23 -7.09 -3.04
C VAL A 74 -2.54 -8.45 -2.39
N SER A 75 -3.62 -8.55 -1.62
CA SER A 75 -4.00 -9.84 -1.02
C SER A 75 -4.30 -10.92 -2.04
N ILE A 76 -5.06 -10.58 -3.07
CA ILE A 76 -5.41 -11.52 -4.14
C ILE A 76 -4.16 -11.90 -4.93
N ALA A 77 -3.30 -10.94 -5.29
CA ALA A 77 -2.04 -11.23 -5.96
C ALA A 77 -1.12 -12.14 -5.13
N PHE A 78 -1.01 -11.89 -3.83
CA PHE A 78 -0.19 -12.71 -2.94
C PHE A 78 -0.78 -14.11 -2.79
N GLU A 79 -2.11 -14.25 -2.72
CA GLU A 79 -2.79 -15.55 -2.73
C GLU A 79 -2.51 -16.35 -4.01
N GLU A 80 -2.61 -15.72 -5.18
CA GLU A 80 -2.32 -16.36 -6.48
C GLU A 80 -0.85 -16.81 -6.59
N MET A 81 0.07 -16.09 -5.94
CA MET A 81 1.48 -16.46 -5.83
C MET A 81 1.77 -17.48 -4.70
N GLY A 82 0.74 -17.95 -3.97
CA GLY A 82 0.89 -18.94 -2.89
C GLY A 82 1.22 -18.37 -1.50
N PHE A 83 1.13 -17.05 -1.32
CA PHE A 83 1.49 -16.29 -0.11
C PHE A 83 0.27 -15.65 0.57
N ALA A 84 -0.88 -16.34 0.59
CA ALA A 84 -2.14 -15.80 1.12
C ALA A 84 -2.04 -15.28 2.56
N GLN A 85 -1.32 -16.00 3.43
CA GLN A 85 -1.13 -15.60 4.83
C GLN A 85 -0.36 -14.28 4.95
N LEU A 86 0.68 -14.08 4.16
CA LEU A 86 1.41 -12.82 4.11
C LEU A 86 0.50 -11.67 3.67
N GLY A 87 -0.37 -11.90 2.68
CA GLY A 87 -1.36 -10.90 2.25
C GLY A 87 -2.37 -10.54 3.35
N ALA A 88 -2.75 -11.51 4.19
CA ALA A 88 -3.65 -11.30 5.33
C ALA A 88 -2.99 -10.56 6.50
N ASP A 89 -1.69 -10.80 6.73
CA ASP A 89 -0.95 -10.22 7.86
C ASP A 89 -0.34 -8.84 7.55
N LEU A 90 -0.27 -8.47 6.27
CA LEU A 90 0.30 -7.22 5.81
C LEU A 90 -0.40 -6.00 6.46
N ARG A 91 0.41 -5.08 7.00
CA ARG A 91 -0.09 -3.85 7.64
C ARG A 91 0.09 -2.65 6.72
N TYR A 92 -1.01 -1.98 6.40
CA TYR A 92 -1.03 -0.85 5.48
C TYR A 92 -0.91 0.48 6.22
N VAL A 93 0.03 1.31 5.80
CA VAL A 93 0.13 2.70 6.25
C VAL A 93 -0.95 3.49 5.51
N ALA A 94 -2.04 3.80 6.22
CA ALA A 94 -3.29 4.25 5.62
C ALA A 94 -3.65 5.69 6.00
N GLY A 95 -4.09 6.46 5.01
CA GLY A 95 -4.50 7.84 5.16
C GLY A 95 -5.91 8.03 5.74
N HIS A 96 -6.25 9.27 6.08
CA HIS A 96 -7.53 9.66 6.67
C HIS A 96 -8.76 9.16 5.87
N LYS A 97 -8.74 9.24 4.55
CA LYS A 97 -9.91 9.02 3.70
C LYS A 97 -10.48 7.60 3.77
N VAL A 98 -9.65 6.57 3.77
CA VAL A 98 -10.12 5.17 3.89
C VAL A 98 -10.76 4.88 5.26
N THR A 99 -10.34 5.63 6.28
CA THR A 99 -10.88 5.49 7.65
C THR A 99 -12.14 6.32 7.90
N THR A 100 -12.50 7.23 6.99
CA THR A 100 -13.63 8.16 7.18
C THR A 100 -14.66 8.14 6.06
N ASP A 101 -14.38 7.61 4.88
CA ASP A 101 -15.41 7.43 3.85
C ASP A 101 -16.31 6.24 4.19
N ALA A 102 -17.63 6.46 4.29
CA ALA A 102 -18.60 5.42 4.62
C ALA A 102 -18.55 4.21 3.68
N LEU A 103 -18.17 4.42 2.40
CA LEU A 103 -18.01 3.34 1.43
C LEU A 103 -16.68 2.59 1.59
N ALA A 104 -15.62 3.22 2.11
CA ALA A 104 -14.33 2.58 2.33
C ALA A 104 -14.25 1.82 3.66
N ILE A 105 -15.04 2.22 4.65
CA ILE A 105 -14.92 1.71 6.02
C ILE A 105 -15.06 0.19 6.09
N PRO A 106 -16.07 -0.47 5.48
CA PRO A 106 -16.17 -1.92 5.52
C PRO A 106 -14.92 -2.62 4.97
N PHE A 107 -14.34 -2.12 3.87
CA PHE A 107 -13.11 -2.66 3.30
C PHE A 107 -11.90 -2.45 4.20
N SER A 108 -11.84 -1.29 4.87
CA SER A 108 -10.76 -0.93 5.79
C SER A 108 -10.84 -1.71 7.11
N MET A 109 -12.04 -2.06 7.56
CA MET A 109 -12.25 -2.92 8.73
C MET A 109 -11.62 -4.31 8.54
N GLY A 110 -11.56 -4.79 7.29
CA GLY A 110 -10.92 -6.06 6.93
C GLY A 110 -9.41 -6.01 6.74
N ARG A 111 -8.72 -4.91 7.09
CA ARG A 111 -7.28 -4.75 6.87
C ARG A 111 -6.54 -4.46 8.15
N ASN A 112 -5.27 -4.85 8.24
CA ASN A 112 -4.42 -4.34 9.30
C ASN A 112 -3.93 -2.95 8.89
N LEU A 113 -4.21 -1.92 9.69
CA LEU A 113 -3.92 -0.54 9.35
C LEU A 113 -3.05 0.14 10.40
N LEU A 114 -2.22 1.06 9.92
CA LEU A 114 -1.58 2.11 10.70
C LEU A 114 -2.17 3.43 10.23
N CYS A 115 -3.05 4.00 11.04
CA CYS A 115 -3.86 5.15 10.66
C CYS A 115 -3.06 6.44 10.86
N ILE A 116 -2.72 7.09 9.76
CA ILE A 116 -2.00 8.37 9.74
C ILE A 116 -2.79 9.43 8.97
N HIS A 117 -2.58 10.68 9.35
CA HIS A 117 -3.03 11.84 8.58
C HIS A 117 -1.98 12.17 7.53
N SER A 118 -2.38 12.28 6.26
CA SER A 118 -1.46 12.70 5.20
C SER A 118 -1.06 14.17 5.40
N LYS A 119 0.11 14.56 4.89
CA LYS A 119 0.57 15.96 4.92
C LYS A 119 -0.48 16.92 4.34
N LYS A 120 -1.19 16.49 3.29
CA LYS A 120 -2.27 17.26 2.65
C LYS A 120 -3.42 17.52 3.63
N HIS A 121 -3.86 16.52 4.39
CA HIS A 121 -4.96 16.67 5.37
C HIS A 121 -4.55 17.39 6.67
N ILE A 122 -3.27 17.30 7.06
CA ILE A 122 -2.73 18.04 8.21
C ILE A 122 -2.71 19.55 7.92
N ASN A 123 -2.36 19.94 6.70
CA ASN A 123 -2.25 21.36 6.32
C ASN A 123 -3.60 21.98 5.91
N ALA A 124 -4.62 21.17 5.63
CA ALA A 124 -5.95 21.64 5.22
C ALA A 124 -6.73 22.36 6.33
N ASP A 125 -6.40 22.10 7.60
CA ASP A 125 -7.05 22.71 8.75
C ASP A 125 -5.98 23.09 9.81
N PRO A 126 -5.61 24.37 9.88
CA PRO A 126 -4.60 24.87 10.81
C PRO A 126 -4.95 24.63 12.29
N GLU A 127 -6.23 24.59 12.67
CA GLU A 127 -6.66 24.45 14.06
C GLU A 127 -6.44 23.03 14.58
N THR A 128 -6.75 22.01 13.75
CA THR A 128 -6.55 20.60 14.11
C THR A 128 -5.17 20.05 13.77
N LYS A 129 -4.29 20.87 13.18
CA LYS A 129 -2.92 20.48 12.78
C LYS A 129 -2.10 19.90 13.93
N GLY A 130 -2.16 20.51 15.11
CA GLY A 130 -1.41 20.06 16.29
C GLY A 130 -1.84 18.68 16.75
N GLU A 131 -3.15 18.44 16.81
CA GLU A 131 -3.74 17.16 17.22
C GLU A 131 -3.44 16.06 16.20
N LYS A 132 -3.63 16.33 14.90
CA LYS A 132 -3.31 15.38 13.82
C LYS A 132 -1.84 15.00 13.81
N SER A 133 -0.94 15.96 14.05
CA SER A 133 0.50 15.71 14.14
C SER A 133 0.85 14.85 15.36
N LYS A 134 0.21 15.11 16.51
CA LYS A 134 0.36 14.30 17.72
C LYS A 134 -0.12 12.86 17.51
N GLN A 135 -1.26 12.69 16.84
CA GLN A 135 -1.78 11.36 16.49
C GLN A 135 -0.80 10.59 15.61
N ASN A 136 -0.25 11.22 14.56
CA ASN A 136 0.77 10.58 13.72
C ASN A 136 1.99 10.14 14.54
N MET A 137 2.50 10.98 15.45
CA MET A 137 3.63 10.59 16.32
C MET A 137 3.31 9.37 17.20
N MET A 138 2.08 9.27 17.71
CA MET A 138 1.63 8.11 18.47
C MET A 138 1.52 6.85 17.59
N THR A 139 0.96 6.98 16.38
CA THR A 139 0.92 5.87 15.40
C THR A 139 2.32 5.38 15.06
N MET A 140 3.27 6.30 14.81
CA MET A 140 4.66 5.92 14.52
C MET A 140 5.34 5.22 15.70
N SER A 141 5.03 5.65 16.94
CA SER A 141 5.55 4.99 18.14
C SER A 141 5.01 3.57 18.28
N SER A 142 3.71 3.37 18.06
CA SER A 142 3.10 2.03 18.06
C SER A 142 3.66 1.13 16.96
N MET A 143 3.93 1.67 15.77
CA MET A 143 4.59 0.91 14.71
C MET A 143 6.01 0.51 15.08
N LEU A 144 6.80 1.42 15.67
CA LEU A 144 8.15 1.10 16.13
C LEU A 144 8.14 -0.02 17.18
N ASP A 145 7.16 -0.02 18.09
CA ASP A 145 7.03 -1.08 19.09
C ASP A 145 6.70 -2.45 18.44
N LYS A 146 5.88 -2.47 17.38
CA LYS A 146 5.68 -3.70 16.58
C LYS A 146 6.97 -4.15 15.88
N LEU A 147 7.70 -3.23 15.25
CA LEU A 147 8.98 -3.56 14.60
C LEU A 147 10.02 -4.11 15.58
N LYS A 148 10.04 -3.67 16.85
CA LYS A 148 10.94 -4.21 17.88
C LYS A 148 10.62 -5.67 18.24
N VAL A 149 9.35 -6.07 18.16
CA VAL A 149 8.95 -7.48 18.34
C VAL A 149 9.56 -8.33 17.21
N GLY A 150 9.54 -7.82 15.97
CA GLY A 150 9.99 -8.54 14.77
C GLY A 150 8.84 -9.24 14.05
N GLY A 151 9.10 -9.81 12.87
CA GLY A 151 8.09 -10.51 12.06
C GLY A 151 7.00 -9.59 11.51
N THR A 152 7.25 -8.29 11.41
CA THR A 152 6.26 -7.32 10.92
C THR A 152 6.44 -7.05 9.43
N ALA A 153 5.39 -7.30 8.65
CA ALA A 153 5.29 -6.90 7.25
C ALA A 153 4.49 -5.60 7.10
N LEU A 154 5.07 -4.60 6.44
CA LEU A 154 4.45 -3.29 6.19
C LEU A 154 4.30 -3.04 4.70
N TRP A 155 3.16 -2.47 4.31
CA TRP A 155 2.97 -1.85 3.00
C TRP A 155 2.90 -0.33 3.19
N VAL A 156 3.69 0.40 2.40
CA VAL A 156 3.65 1.86 2.39
C VAL A 156 3.70 2.36 0.96
N ALA A 157 2.92 3.41 0.69
CA ALA A 157 3.06 4.25 -0.49
C ALA A 157 3.80 5.56 -0.11
N PRO A 158 5.12 5.66 -0.35
CA PRO A 158 5.89 6.82 0.09
C PRO A 158 5.49 8.12 -0.60
N SER A 159 4.82 8.06 -1.76
CA SER A 159 4.23 9.23 -2.41
C SER A 159 3.15 9.93 -1.57
N GLY A 160 2.54 9.19 -0.63
CA GLY A 160 1.49 9.67 0.26
C GLY A 160 0.12 9.87 -0.41
N GLY A 161 -0.07 9.37 -1.63
CA GLY A 161 -1.34 9.41 -2.34
C GLY A 161 -1.36 8.55 -3.59
N ARG A 162 -2.58 8.35 -4.12
CA ARG A 162 -2.81 7.60 -5.36
C ARG A 162 -2.11 8.28 -6.56
N ASP A 163 -1.66 7.51 -7.53
CA ASP A 163 -1.22 7.93 -8.86
C ASP A 163 -2.37 8.65 -9.58
N ARG A 164 -2.06 9.47 -10.58
CA ARG A 164 -3.07 10.22 -11.32
C ARG A 164 -2.87 10.05 -12.80
N ARG A 165 -3.97 9.85 -13.51
CA ARG A 165 -3.96 9.89 -14.96
C ARG A 165 -3.59 11.30 -15.43
N ASP A 166 -2.66 11.37 -16.35
CA ASP A 166 -2.43 12.55 -17.16
C ASP A 166 -3.60 12.71 -18.15
N VAL A 167 -4.26 13.87 -18.12
CA VAL A 167 -5.46 14.11 -18.93
C VAL A 167 -5.16 14.22 -20.42
N GLU A 168 -3.94 14.59 -20.79
CA GLU A 168 -3.48 14.77 -22.16
C GLU A 168 -3.00 13.44 -22.74
N THR A 169 -2.09 12.74 -22.05
CA THR A 169 -1.50 11.49 -22.56
C THR A 169 -2.34 10.25 -22.26
N LYS A 170 -3.27 10.34 -21.29
CA LYS A 170 -4.05 9.22 -20.71
C LYS A 170 -3.23 8.19 -19.95
N GLU A 171 -1.92 8.38 -19.86
CA GLU A 171 -1.02 7.55 -19.07
C GLU A 171 -1.25 7.78 -17.58
N VAL A 172 -0.85 6.79 -16.77
CA VAL A 172 -0.89 6.86 -15.31
C VAL A 172 0.55 6.85 -14.80
N PRO A 173 1.25 8.01 -14.79
CA PRO A 173 2.58 8.10 -14.23
C PRO A 173 2.56 7.85 -12.71
N LEU A 174 3.62 7.23 -12.22
CA LEU A 174 3.77 6.96 -10.80
C LEU A 174 4.06 8.26 -10.03
N ALA A 175 3.38 8.43 -8.89
CA ALA A 175 3.68 9.53 -8.00
C ALA A 175 5.03 9.30 -7.31
N LYS A 176 5.92 10.29 -7.39
CA LYS A 176 7.28 10.21 -6.81
C LYS A 176 7.26 9.93 -5.31
N PHE A 177 8.17 9.07 -4.87
CA PHE A 177 8.38 8.80 -3.46
C PHE A 177 8.85 10.04 -2.70
N ASP A 178 8.25 10.31 -1.53
CA ASP A 178 8.74 11.33 -0.61
C ASP A 178 9.92 10.77 0.18
N GLN A 179 11.13 11.24 -0.13
CA GLN A 179 12.38 10.84 0.54
C GLN A 179 12.28 10.87 2.07
N LYS A 180 11.60 11.88 2.64
CA LYS A 180 11.44 11.98 4.10
C LYS A 180 10.63 10.82 4.67
N THR A 181 9.64 10.34 3.93
CA THR A 181 8.82 9.18 4.29
C THR A 181 9.66 7.91 4.22
N VAL A 182 10.40 7.70 3.13
CA VAL A 182 11.32 6.54 2.98
C VAL A 182 12.38 6.52 4.09
N ASP A 183 13.06 7.64 4.32
CA ASP A 183 14.06 7.80 5.38
C ASP A 183 13.50 7.50 6.77
N MET A 184 12.23 7.87 7.02
CA MET A 184 11.58 7.59 8.27
C MET A 184 11.44 6.07 8.48
N PHE A 185 10.99 5.30 7.48
CA PHE A 185 10.93 3.83 7.59
C PHE A 185 12.30 3.19 7.79
N ARG A 186 13.33 3.67 7.08
CA ARG A 186 14.72 3.24 7.32
C ARG A 186 15.18 3.50 8.75
N LEU A 187 14.89 4.70 9.27
CA LEU A 187 15.22 5.07 10.65
C LEU A 187 14.50 4.19 11.67
N MET A 188 13.23 3.85 11.43
CA MET A 188 12.47 2.98 12.32
C MET A 188 12.95 1.54 12.27
N GLY A 189 13.30 1.02 11.08
CA GLY A 189 13.96 -0.27 10.93
C GLY A 189 15.25 -0.31 11.75
N SER A 190 16.12 0.69 11.61
CA SER A 190 17.34 0.81 12.43
C SER A 190 17.06 0.89 13.94
N LYS A 191 16.08 1.70 14.37
CA LYS A 191 15.71 1.86 15.78
C LYS A 191 15.04 0.62 16.37
N SER A 192 14.46 -0.25 15.55
CA SER A 192 13.82 -1.49 16.01
C SER A 192 14.83 -2.49 16.58
N LYS A 193 16.11 -2.37 16.20
CA LYS A 193 17.19 -3.34 16.50
C LYS A 193 16.90 -4.75 15.95
N LYS A 194 15.99 -4.86 15.00
CA LYS A 194 15.73 -6.04 14.19
C LYS A 194 16.14 -5.76 12.74
N PRO A 195 16.74 -6.72 12.02
CA PRO A 195 16.93 -6.58 10.58
C PRO A 195 15.61 -6.17 9.92
N THR A 196 15.69 -5.21 8.99
CA THR A 196 14.52 -4.67 8.30
C THR A 196 14.85 -4.55 6.82
N HIS A 197 14.07 -5.25 6.02
CA HIS A 197 14.28 -5.43 4.58
C HIS A 197 13.30 -4.57 3.81
N PHE A 198 13.74 -4.04 2.67
CA PHE A 198 12.95 -3.13 1.85
C PHE A 198 12.81 -3.69 0.46
N TYR A 199 11.57 -3.95 0.06
CA TYR A 199 11.26 -4.48 -1.27
C TYR A 199 10.47 -3.43 -2.05
N PRO A 200 10.90 -3.06 -3.27
CA PRO A 200 10.09 -2.25 -4.16
C PRO A 200 8.91 -3.09 -4.63
N MET A 201 7.73 -2.48 -4.72
CA MET A 201 6.52 -3.16 -5.20
C MET A 201 5.79 -2.30 -6.22
N ALA A 202 5.65 -2.81 -7.44
CA ALA A 202 4.87 -2.14 -8.48
C ALA A 202 3.46 -2.71 -8.55
N MET A 203 2.49 -1.83 -8.82
CA MET A 203 1.07 -2.15 -8.92
C MET A 203 0.47 -1.51 -10.18
N VAL A 204 -0.24 -2.34 -10.96
CA VAL A 204 -1.14 -1.93 -12.04
C VAL A 204 -2.57 -2.29 -11.61
N SER A 205 -3.27 -1.34 -11.00
CA SER A 205 -4.64 -1.49 -10.50
C SER A 205 -5.51 -0.24 -10.73
N TYR A 206 -4.97 0.81 -11.37
CA TYR A 206 -5.64 2.10 -11.53
C TYR A 206 -7.04 1.95 -12.11
N GLU A 207 -7.19 1.19 -13.20
CA GLU A 207 -8.45 1.03 -13.89
C GLU A 207 -9.51 0.25 -13.09
N LEU A 208 -9.11 -0.53 -12.08
CA LEU A 208 -10.04 -1.34 -11.29
C LEU A 208 -11.01 -0.46 -10.51
N CYS A 209 -10.51 0.60 -9.89
CA CYS A 209 -11.29 1.55 -9.11
C CYS A 209 -10.61 2.93 -9.12
N PRO A 210 -10.56 3.62 -10.28
CA PRO A 210 -9.76 4.81 -10.45
C PRO A 210 -10.20 5.94 -9.53
N PRO A 211 -9.25 6.77 -9.04
CA PRO A 211 -9.58 8.04 -8.43
C PRO A 211 -10.31 8.95 -9.44
N PRO A 212 -11.07 9.94 -8.97
CA PRO A 212 -11.52 11.03 -9.82
C PRO A 212 -10.31 11.75 -10.46
N ASP A 213 -10.52 12.26 -11.67
CA ASP A 213 -9.50 13.00 -12.42
C ASP A 213 -9.11 14.32 -11.71
N THR A 214 -9.98 14.85 -10.86
CA THR A 214 -9.74 16.03 -10.01
C THR A 214 -9.46 15.66 -8.55
N ILE A 215 -8.63 16.46 -7.88
CA ILE A 215 -8.33 16.27 -6.46
C ILE A 215 -9.39 17.00 -5.62
N GLU A 216 -10.25 16.24 -4.94
CA GLU A 216 -11.17 16.77 -3.93
C GLU A 216 -10.74 16.31 -2.53
N ALA A 217 -10.76 17.22 -1.55
CA ALA A 217 -10.40 16.92 -0.16
C ALA A 217 -11.54 16.26 0.64
N GLY A 218 -12.75 16.19 0.05
CA GLY A 218 -13.96 15.66 0.68
C GLY A 218 -14.08 14.13 0.66
N VAL A 219 -15.17 13.63 1.26
CA VAL A 219 -15.59 12.22 1.19
C VAL A 219 -16.77 12.07 0.22
N GLY A 220 -16.99 10.86 -0.31
CA GLY A 220 -18.10 10.60 -1.23
C GLY A 220 -17.76 10.73 -2.72
N GLU A 221 -16.48 10.51 -3.08
CA GLU A 221 -16.06 10.39 -4.48
C GLU A 221 -16.86 9.28 -5.18
N GLN A 222 -17.29 9.52 -6.43
CA GLN A 222 -17.89 8.48 -7.26
C GLN A 222 -16.87 7.36 -7.49
N ARG A 223 -17.27 6.11 -7.20
CA ARG A 223 -16.44 4.92 -7.40
C ARG A 223 -16.97 4.14 -8.59
N ASN A 224 -16.13 4.01 -9.62
CA ASN A 224 -16.44 3.20 -10.78
C ASN A 224 -15.57 1.95 -10.73
N VAL A 225 -16.16 0.79 -10.45
CA VAL A 225 -15.45 -0.48 -10.50
C VAL A 225 -15.54 -1.04 -11.91
N ARG A 226 -14.41 -1.43 -12.51
CA ARG A 226 -14.34 -1.94 -13.88
C ARG A 226 -13.79 -3.37 -13.91
N TYR A 227 -14.26 -4.18 -14.85
CA TYR A 227 -13.66 -5.49 -15.11
C TYR A 227 -12.37 -5.31 -15.93
N VAL A 228 -11.22 -5.45 -15.28
CA VAL A 228 -9.90 -5.16 -15.89
C VAL A 228 -8.83 -6.13 -15.37
N PRO A 229 -7.76 -6.41 -16.14
CA PRO A 229 -6.59 -7.07 -15.59
C PRO A 229 -5.92 -6.19 -14.53
N ILE A 230 -5.25 -6.85 -13.58
CA ILE A 230 -4.39 -6.21 -12.59
C ILE A 230 -2.96 -6.74 -12.69
N GLY A 231 -2.01 -5.99 -12.14
CA GLY A 231 -0.61 -6.36 -12.06
C GLY A 231 -0.03 -6.10 -10.68
N VAL A 232 0.76 -7.03 -10.16
CA VAL A 232 1.60 -6.81 -8.96
C VAL A 232 2.96 -7.44 -9.19
N SER A 233 4.03 -6.67 -8.96
CA SER A 233 5.41 -7.16 -8.98
C SER A 233 6.07 -6.83 -7.66
N VAL A 234 6.78 -7.80 -7.10
CA VAL A 234 7.70 -7.58 -5.98
C VAL A 234 9.12 -7.66 -6.51
N GLY A 235 9.78 -6.51 -6.60
CA GLY A 235 11.15 -6.41 -7.09
C GLY A 235 12.16 -6.93 -6.07
N LYS A 236 13.44 -6.92 -6.46
CA LYS A 236 14.52 -7.36 -5.58
C LYS A 236 14.68 -6.42 -4.40
N GLU A 237 15.10 -6.96 -3.26
CA GLU A 237 15.41 -6.17 -2.06
C GLU A 237 16.37 -5.02 -2.41
N VAL A 238 15.99 -3.80 -2.06
CA VAL A 238 16.85 -2.63 -2.24
C VAL A 238 17.92 -2.66 -1.18
N GLU A 239 19.18 -2.73 -1.59
CA GLU A 239 20.28 -2.66 -0.65
C GLU A 239 20.22 -1.35 0.13
N ASN A 240 20.25 -1.45 1.46
CA ASN A 240 20.23 -0.31 2.36
C ASN A 240 21.58 0.44 2.33
N THR A 241 21.84 1.12 1.22
CA THR A 241 23.08 1.83 0.93
C THR A 241 22.95 3.33 1.22
N GLY A 242 24.10 3.98 1.34
CA GLY A 242 24.21 5.43 1.50
C GLY A 242 24.12 5.90 2.95
N GLY A 243 25.19 6.56 3.41
CA GLY A 243 25.17 7.38 4.63
C GLY A 243 24.29 8.63 4.47
N LYS A 244 24.37 9.57 5.42
CA LYS A 244 23.50 10.76 5.49
C LYS A 244 23.43 11.58 4.19
N GLU A 245 24.52 11.66 3.44
CA GLU A 245 24.63 12.46 2.20
C GLU A 245 24.08 11.73 0.96
N SER A 246 24.15 10.39 0.95
CA SER A 246 23.73 9.54 -0.18
C SER A 246 22.40 8.84 0.06
N ARG A 247 21.65 9.23 1.10
CA ARG A 247 20.36 8.61 1.45
C ARG A 247 19.28 8.77 0.37
N HIS A 248 19.43 9.78 -0.52
CA HIS A 248 18.55 9.96 -1.67
C HIS A 248 18.66 8.80 -2.66
N LEU A 249 19.87 8.27 -2.88
CA LEU A 249 20.11 7.12 -3.77
C LEU A 249 19.26 5.90 -3.40
N PHE A 250 19.06 5.64 -2.11
CA PHE A 250 18.15 4.56 -1.70
C PHE A 250 16.71 4.80 -2.17
N THR A 251 16.22 6.04 -2.04
CA THR A 251 14.85 6.39 -2.48
C THR A 251 14.76 6.36 -4.00
N ASP A 252 15.77 6.85 -4.69
CA ASP A 252 15.83 6.89 -6.15
C ASP A 252 15.89 5.47 -6.72
N HIS A 253 16.79 4.61 -6.23
CA HIS A 253 16.85 3.20 -6.64
C HIS A 253 15.55 2.43 -6.34
N ALA A 254 14.91 2.69 -5.20
CA ALA A 254 13.62 2.08 -4.89
C ALA A 254 12.52 2.56 -5.86
N MET A 255 12.52 3.84 -6.22
CA MET A 255 11.58 4.39 -7.20
C MET A 255 11.84 3.83 -8.60
N GLU A 256 13.09 3.82 -9.05
CA GLU A 256 13.51 3.28 -10.35
C GLU A 256 13.10 1.81 -10.47
N ALA A 257 13.34 0.99 -9.44
CA ALA A 257 12.91 -0.40 -9.43
C ALA A 257 11.38 -0.55 -9.53
N VAL A 258 10.60 0.31 -8.85
CA VAL A 258 9.14 0.31 -8.97
C VAL A 258 8.69 0.76 -10.37
N GLU A 259 9.34 1.75 -10.96
CA GLU A 259 9.03 2.23 -12.32
C GLU A 259 9.34 1.15 -13.37
N GLU A 260 10.49 0.50 -13.30
CA GLU A 260 10.89 -0.60 -14.20
C GLU A 260 9.91 -1.78 -14.11
N ASP A 261 9.57 -2.20 -12.89
CA ASP A 261 8.60 -3.27 -12.67
C ASP A 261 7.19 -2.88 -13.14
N TYR A 262 6.79 -1.63 -12.96
CA TYR A 262 5.51 -1.12 -13.44
C TYR A 262 5.40 -1.18 -14.97
N GLN A 263 6.44 -0.76 -15.69
CA GLN A 263 6.49 -0.87 -17.15
C GLN A 263 6.48 -2.33 -17.60
N THR A 264 7.18 -3.20 -16.88
CA THR A 264 7.16 -4.65 -17.15
C THR A 264 5.75 -5.22 -17.00
N LEU A 265 5.04 -4.87 -15.91
CA LEU A 265 3.65 -5.30 -15.70
C LEU A 265 2.72 -4.81 -16.81
N LEU A 266 2.81 -3.53 -17.20
CA LEU A 266 2.00 -2.97 -18.29
C LEU A 266 2.19 -3.76 -19.59
N LYS A 267 3.46 -3.98 -19.96
CA LYS A 267 3.81 -4.75 -21.16
C LYS A 267 3.32 -6.20 -21.09
N SER A 268 3.52 -6.89 -19.97
CA SER A 268 3.09 -8.28 -19.81
C SER A 268 1.56 -8.45 -19.82
N ILE A 269 0.82 -7.46 -19.29
CA ILE A 269 -0.65 -7.45 -19.38
C ILE A 269 -1.10 -7.27 -20.85
N GLU A 270 -0.45 -6.37 -21.59
CA GLU A 270 -0.72 -6.16 -23.01
C GLU A 270 -0.40 -7.40 -23.86
N GLU A 271 0.74 -8.04 -23.61
CA GLU A 271 1.14 -9.30 -24.28
C GLU A 271 0.12 -10.41 -24.05
N LYS A 272 -0.32 -10.62 -22.79
CA LYS A 272 -1.38 -11.58 -22.47
C LYS A 272 -2.73 -11.24 -23.12
N ALA A 273 -2.99 -9.97 -23.38
CA ALA A 273 -4.22 -9.56 -24.06
C ALA A 273 -4.20 -9.91 -25.55
N GLY A 274 -3.02 -9.91 -26.19
CA GLY A 274 -2.84 -10.29 -27.59
C GLY A 274 -2.85 -11.80 -27.85
N GLU A 275 -2.74 -12.64 -26.81
CA GLU A 275 -2.76 -14.11 -26.91
C GLU A 275 -4.18 -14.72 -26.91
N GLN A 276 -5.23 -13.91 -26.79
CA GLN A 276 -6.65 -14.32 -26.69
C GLN A 276 -7.42 -14.08 -27.98
#